data_AF-A0A7S3KIC6-F1
#
_entry.id   AF-A0A7S3KIC6-F1
#
_cell.length_a   1.000
_cell.length_b   1.000
_cell.length_c   1.000
_cell.angle_alpha   90.00
_cell.angle_beta   90.00
_cell.angle_gamma   90.00
#
_symmetry.space_group_name_H-M   'P 1'
#
loop_
_entity.id
_entity.type
_entity.pdbx_description
1 polymer ?
#
loop_
_entity_poly.entity_id
_entity_poly.type
_entity_poly.pdbx_seq_one_letter_code
_entity_poly.pdbx_strand_id
1 'polypeptide(L)'
;SHLFKNKIISKDVIVLIGYILNNSGTKEDDDTIQELKTYTLLILEQVCKNTKVTLNFSKIIVDHILPALVSKIQDSDNETKLLCLKALTDLITKYLRDDKIYDADGTQETTKKINEVILKRLFPHYGSILSDDGYLPQFGLKLLCAIVETNSAFVTILKKLKLVDIMMEYFSEDHPRFNGHLIKIVCGIVESKELKLEDLQEYNLVSRLNKVLSGVIDNESQNYLDPLLDIVYELLHYIAETMREPDTDVAQSTFKGLVNENFEMC
;
A
#
# COMPACT_ATOMS: atom_id res chain seq x y z
N SER A 1 5.27 15.22 25.77
CA SER A 1 5.23 16.34 24.81
C SER A 1 3.80 16.71 24.39
N HIS A 2 2.89 16.92 25.35
CA HIS A 2 1.44 17.11 25.12
C HIS A 2 0.99 18.54 24.69
N LEU A 3 1.83 19.31 23.99
CA LEU A 3 1.57 20.75 23.79
C LEU A 3 1.53 21.23 22.32
N PHE A 4 1.24 20.37 21.35
CA PHE A 4 0.76 20.82 20.04
C PHE A 4 -0.76 21.11 20.12
N LYS A 5 -1.13 22.24 20.73
CA LYS A 5 -2.54 22.64 20.88
C LYS A 5 -3.12 23.00 19.50
N ASN A 6 -4.32 22.49 19.20
CA ASN A 6 -5.12 22.78 17.99
C ASN A 6 -5.29 24.27 17.64
N LYS A 7 -4.94 25.19 18.56
CA LYS A 7 -5.00 26.65 18.34
C LYS A 7 -3.85 27.19 17.48
N ILE A 8 -2.74 26.47 17.32
CA ILE A 8 -1.56 26.95 16.57
C ILE A 8 -1.60 26.49 15.11
N ILE A 9 -2.18 25.32 14.82
CA ILE A 9 -2.23 24.81 13.45
C ILE A 9 -3.39 25.45 12.70
N SER A 10 -3.07 26.42 11.85
CA SER A 10 -3.99 27.03 10.89
C SER A 10 -3.81 26.45 9.49
N LYS A 11 -4.71 26.84 8.58
CA LYS A 11 -4.59 26.55 7.14
C LYS A 11 -3.24 27.03 6.59
N ASP A 12 -2.82 28.22 6.96
CA ASP A 12 -1.60 28.86 6.46
C ASP A 12 -0.34 28.11 6.90
N VAL A 13 -0.35 27.55 8.12
CA VAL A 13 0.76 26.72 8.62
C VAL A 13 0.91 25.46 7.77
N ILE A 14 -0.19 24.79 7.40
CA ILE A 14 -0.15 23.58 6.57
C ILE A 14 0.34 23.91 5.16
N VAL A 15 -0.13 25.02 4.57
CA VAL A 15 0.34 25.48 3.26
C VAL A 15 1.83 25.81 3.31
N LEU A 16 2.29 26.50 4.36
CA LEU A 16 3.70 26.84 4.55
C LEU A 16 4.58 25.60 4.68
N ILE A 17 4.15 24.58 5.43
CA ILE A 17 4.86 23.29 5.51
C ILE A 17 5.01 22.68 4.12
N GLY A 18 3.92 22.61 3.33
CA GLY A 18 3.98 22.07 1.96
C GLY A 18 4.91 22.86 1.05
N TYR A 19 4.90 24.19 1.18
CA TYR A 19 5.82 25.07 0.45
C TYR A 19 7.29 24.82 0.83
N ILE A 20 7.62 24.78 2.12
CA ILE A 20 8.98 24.54 2.58
C ILE A 20 9.45 23.15 2.15
N LEU A 21 8.60 22.13 2.26
CA LEU A 21 8.93 20.79 1.78
C LEU A 21 9.30 20.81 0.30
N ASN A 22 8.49 21.42 -0.58
CA ASN A 22 8.80 21.45 -2.01
C ASN A 22 10.10 22.19 -2.36
N ASN A 23 10.48 23.20 -1.58
CA ASN A 23 11.60 24.08 -1.93
C ASN A 23 12.90 23.78 -1.18
N SER A 24 12.89 22.90 -0.17
CA SER A 24 14.04 22.61 0.70
C SER A 24 15.08 21.62 0.11
N GLY A 25 15.34 21.63 -1.19
CA GLY A 25 16.16 20.58 -1.81
C GLY A 25 17.01 20.97 -3.02
N THR A 26 17.67 22.12 -3.03
CA THR A 26 18.49 22.50 -4.21
C THR A 26 19.92 22.96 -3.95
N LYS A 27 20.33 23.12 -2.68
CA LYS A 27 21.73 23.46 -2.34
C LYS A 27 22.13 22.73 -1.08
N GLU A 28 22.97 21.71 -1.22
CA GLU A 28 23.51 20.90 -0.11
C GLU A 28 24.43 21.71 0.83
N ASP A 29 24.74 22.97 0.51
CA ASP A 29 25.73 23.80 1.20
C ASP A 29 25.16 24.87 2.16
N ASP A 30 23.85 24.87 2.48
CA ASP A 30 23.27 25.81 3.44
C ASP A 30 22.69 25.08 4.67
N ASP A 31 23.47 25.05 5.74
CA ASP A 31 23.11 24.48 7.05
C ASP A 31 21.73 24.97 7.54
N THR A 32 21.38 26.23 7.24
CA THR A 32 20.10 26.83 7.63
C THR A 32 18.91 26.15 6.95
N ILE A 33 19.06 25.81 5.67
CA ILE A 33 18.00 25.15 4.89
C ILE A 33 17.81 23.72 5.40
N GLN A 34 18.89 23.04 5.76
CA GLN A 34 18.84 21.68 6.30
C GLN A 34 18.21 21.65 7.71
N GLU A 35 18.54 22.61 8.58
CA GLU A 35 17.85 22.78 9.87
C GLU A 35 16.36 23.06 9.68
N LEU A 36 16.01 23.99 8.78
CA LEU A 36 14.61 24.32 8.49
C LEU A 36 13.83 23.11 7.96
N LYS A 37 14.43 22.30 7.07
CA LYS A 37 13.86 21.04 6.59
C LYS A 37 13.60 20.08 7.74
N THR A 38 14.59 19.91 8.62
CA THR A 38 14.49 19.02 9.79
C THR A 38 13.34 19.44 10.70
N TYR A 39 13.26 20.72 11.08
CA TYR A 39 12.15 21.24 11.88
C TYR A 39 10.80 21.10 11.17
N THR A 40 10.76 21.32 9.86
CA THR A 40 9.53 21.16 9.07
C THR A 40 9.02 19.72 9.10
N LEU A 41 9.91 18.73 8.96
CA LEU A 41 9.56 17.31 9.07
C LEU A 41 9.09 16.93 10.47
N LEU A 42 9.73 17.47 11.52
CA LEU A 42 9.30 17.26 12.90
C LEU A 42 7.89 17.84 13.16
N ILE A 43 7.63 19.07 12.68
CA ILE A 43 6.30 19.68 12.78
C ILE A 43 5.28 18.86 12.00
N LEU A 44 5.61 18.43 10.78
CA LEU A 44 4.74 17.58 9.97
C LEU A 44 4.41 16.27 10.69
N GLU A 45 5.38 15.64 11.33
CA GLU A 45 5.14 14.42 12.11
C GLU A 45 4.12 14.65 13.23
N GLN A 46 4.18 15.80 13.92
CA GLN A 46 3.19 16.17 14.94
C GLN A 46 1.82 16.47 14.34
N VAL A 47 1.76 17.09 13.15
CA VAL A 47 0.52 17.28 12.39
C VAL A 47 -0.10 15.92 12.07
N CYS A 48 0.66 14.99 11.51
CA CYS A 48 0.18 13.64 11.13
C CYS A 48 -0.37 12.85 12.33
N LYS A 49 0.24 13.00 13.51
CA LYS A 49 -0.20 12.38 14.78
C LYS A 49 -1.52 12.96 15.30
N ASN A 50 -1.87 14.19 14.93
CA ASN A 50 -3.11 14.84 15.38
C ASN A 50 -4.27 14.54 14.43
N THR A 51 -5.01 13.46 14.70
CA THR A 51 -6.16 13.02 13.89
C THR A 51 -7.14 14.15 13.60
N LYS A 52 -7.52 14.94 14.62
CA LYS A 52 -8.49 16.04 14.46
C LYS A 52 -8.02 17.08 13.45
N VAL A 53 -6.74 17.47 13.51
CA VAL A 53 -6.15 18.41 12.54
C VAL A 53 -6.11 17.78 11.15
N THR A 54 -5.64 16.54 11.03
CA THR A 54 -5.52 15.87 9.72
C THR A 54 -6.86 15.71 9.00
N LEU A 55 -7.95 15.47 9.74
CA LEU A 55 -9.29 15.34 9.18
C LEU A 55 -9.89 16.72 8.85
N ASN A 56 -9.78 17.70 9.76
CA ASN A 56 -10.34 19.04 9.55
C ASN A 56 -9.70 19.79 8.37
N PHE A 57 -8.44 19.53 8.08
CA PHE A 57 -7.69 20.18 7.00
C PHE A 57 -7.36 19.25 5.83
N SER A 58 -8.11 18.13 5.68
CA SER A 58 -7.86 17.11 4.66
C SER A 58 -7.68 17.68 3.26
N LYS A 59 -8.56 18.60 2.82
CA LYS A 59 -8.48 19.26 1.51
C LYS A 59 -7.12 19.95 1.29
N ILE A 60 -6.65 20.70 2.29
CA ILE A 60 -5.39 21.47 2.20
C ILE A 60 -4.19 20.55 2.25
N ILE A 61 -4.25 19.49 3.07
CA ILE A 61 -3.20 18.48 3.15
C ILE A 61 -3.08 17.72 1.83
N VAL A 62 -4.21 17.34 1.23
CA VAL A 62 -4.25 16.69 -0.09
C VAL A 62 -3.66 17.60 -1.17
N ASP A 63 -3.94 18.91 -1.12
CA ASP A 63 -3.47 19.86 -2.13
C ASP A 63 -1.99 20.23 -2.01
N HIS A 64 -1.47 20.34 -0.79
CA HIS A 64 -0.14 20.94 -0.55
C HIS A 64 0.88 19.99 0.07
N ILE A 65 0.44 19.03 0.88
CA ILE A 65 1.35 18.16 1.63
C ILE A 65 1.59 16.85 0.87
N LEU A 66 0.53 16.14 0.46
CA LEU A 66 0.72 14.83 -0.21
C LEU A 66 1.61 14.92 -1.47
N PRO A 67 1.44 15.93 -2.36
CA PRO A 67 2.28 16.04 -3.54
C PRO A 67 3.74 16.36 -3.18
N ALA A 68 3.97 17.14 -2.12
CA ALA A 68 5.31 17.50 -1.65
C ALA A 68 6.04 16.31 -1.03
N LEU A 69 5.31 15.50 -0.25
CA LEU A 69 5.81 14.24 0.30
C LEU A 69 6.27 13.30 -0.81
N VAL A 70 5.45 13.12 -1.86
CA VAL A 70 5.81 12.24 -2.97
C VAL A 70 7.07 12.72 -3.71
N SER A 71 7.20 14.04 -3.94
CA SER A 71 8.43 14.60 -4.52
C SER A 71 9.67 14.30 -3.66
N LYS A 72 9.56 14.39 -2.33
CA LYS A 72 10.68 14.10 -1.43
C LYS A 72 11.01 12.62 -1.27
N ILE A 73 10.08 11.72 -1.53
CA ILE A 73 10.36 10.28 -1.61
C ILE A 73 11.26 9.98 -2.83
N GLN A 74 11.21 10.79 -3.88
CA GLN A 74 12.00 10.60 -5.10
C GLN A 74 13.39 11.24 -4.97
N ASP A 75 13.44 12.51 -4.57
CA ASP A 75 14.63 13.36 -4.73
C ASP A 75 15.25 13.77 -3.38
N SER A 76 15.44 12.84 -2.45
CA SER A 76 16.08 13.14 -1.15
C SER A 76 16.95 12.02 -0.62
N ASP A 77 17.70 12.33 0.45
CA ASP A 77 18.45 11.37 1.24
C ASP A 77 17.54 10.30 1.88
N ASN A 78 18.13 9.15 2.23
CA ASN A 78 17.39 7.98 2.70
C ASN A 78 16.55 8.25 3.96
N GLU A 79 17.04 9.08 4.89
CA GLU A 79 16.31 9.45 6.09
C GLU A 79 15.06 10.27 5.75
N THR A 80 15.22 11.29 4.90
CA THR A 80 14.12 12.13 4.44
C THR A 80 13.08 11.32 3.66
N LYS A 81 13.53 10.42 2.77
CA LYS A 81 12.64 9.52 2.02
C LYS A 81 11.79 8.69 2.97
N LEU A 82 12.40 8.07 3.98
CA LEU A 82 11.71 7.25 4.97
C LEU A 82 10.69 8.06 5.77
N LEU A 83 11.07 9.24 6.28
CA LEU A 83 10.16 10.11 7.02
C LEU A 83 8.97 10.57 6.17
N CYS A 84 9.23 10.92 4.91
CA CYS A 84 8.19 11.35 3.99
C CYS A 84 7.24 10.21 3.61
N LEU A 85 7.78 9.01 3.34
CA LEU A 85 6.97 7.82 3.05
C LEU A 85 6.13 7.40 4.25
N LYS A 86 6.67 7.47 5.46
CA LYS A 86 5.91 7.22 6.69
C LYS A 86 4.76 8.21 6.86
N ALA A 87 5.01 9.51 6.70
CA ALA A 87 3.98 10.54 6.78
C ALA A 87 2.91 10.35 5.69
N LEU A 88 3.32 10.03 4.45
CA LEU A 88 2.41 9.75 3.35
C LEU A 88 1.53 8.53 3.65
N THR A 89 2.15 7.46 4.15
CA THR A 89 1.45 6.24 4.55
C THR A 89 0.41 6.53 5.62
N ASP A 90 0.78 7.23 6.69
CA ASP A 90 -0.13 7.56 7.79
C ASP A 90 -1.29 8.47 7.36
N LEU A 91 -1.07 9.39 6.41
CA LEU A 91 -2.11 10.27 5.89
C LEU A 91 -3.06 9.53 4.93
N ILE A 92 -2.52 8.84 3.93
CA ILE A 92 -3.33 8.14 2.93
C ILE A 92 -4.14 7.03 3.59
N THR A 93 -3.52 6.17 4.42
CA THR A 93 -4.25 5.09 5.10
C THR A 93 -5.37 5.60 6.00
N LYS A 94 -5.19 6.78 6.61
CA LYS A 94 -6.24 7.43 7.42
C LYS A 94 -7.37 7.98 6.54
N TYR A 95 -7.04 8.61 5.41
CA TYR A 95 -8.03 9.20 4.50
C TYR A 95 -8.84 8.16 3.75
N LEU A 96 -8.21 7.05 3.33
CA LEU A 96 -8.90 5.92 2.71
C LEU A 96 -9.96 5.28 3.62
N ARG A 97 -9.83 5.44 4.95
CA ARG A 97 -10.77 4.90 5.95
C ARG A 97 -11.81 5.90 6.45
N ASP A 98 -11.86 7.12 5.89
CA ASP A 98 -12.82 8.14 6.28
C ASP A 98 -13.72 8.48 5.09
N ASP A 99 -14.96 7.99 5.13
CA ASP A 99 -15.96 8.15 4.06
C ASP A 99 -16.27 9.63 3.72
N LYS A 100 -15.96 10.57 4.63
CA LYS A 100 -16.13 12.02 4.38
C LYS A 100 -14.97 12.64 3.60
N ILE A 101 -13.91 11.87 3.37
CA ILE A 101 -12.70 12.31 2.68
C ILE A 101 -12.48 11.46 1.42
N TYR A 102 -12.69 10.15 1.53
CA TYR A 102 -12.49 9.21 0.44
C TYR A 102 -13.74 8.34 0.24
N ASP A 103 -14.16 8.20 -1.01
CA ASP A 103 -15.20 7.25 -1.42
C ASP A 103 -14.68 6.45 -2.61
N ALA A 104 -14.83 5.13 -2.59
CA ALA A 104 -14.32 4.29 -3.68
C ALA A 104 -14.94 4.62 -5.05
N ASP A 105 -16.17 5.18 -5.05
CA ASP A 105 -16.91 5.58 -6.25
C ASP A 105 -16.31 6.81 -6.98
N GLY A 106 -15.34 7.52 -6.38
CA GLY A 106 -14.68 8.64 -7.05
C GLY A 106 -15.50 9.93 -7.13
N THR A 107 -16.57 10.05 -6.35
CA THR A 107 -17.53 11.17 -6.42
C THR A 107 -16.99 12.44 -5.74
N GLN A 108 -16.25 12.31 -4.65
CA GLN A 108 -15.70 13.46 -3.93
C GLN A 108 -14.46 14.04 -4.61
N GLU A 109 -14.32 15.36 -4.56
CA GLU A 109 -13.15 16.06 -5.09
C GLU A 109 -11.85 15.65 -4.35
N THR A 110 -11.94 15.40 -3.05
CA THR A 110 -10.81 14.89 -2.25
C THR A 110 -10.37 13.51 -2.70
N THR A 111 -11.30 12.61 -2.99
CA THR A 111 -11.03 11.29 -3.57
C THR A 111 -10.27 11.42 -4.90
N LYS A 112 -10.76 12.25 -5.82
CA LYS A 112 -10.12 12.46 -7.13
C LYS A 112 -8.68 12.92 -6.99
N LYS A 113 -8.42 13.85 -6.08
CA LYS A 113 -7.07 14.37 -5.82
C LYS A 113 -6.17 13.34 -5.15
N ILE A 114 -6.68 12.56 -4.19
CA ILE A 114 -5.92 11.45 -3.58
C ILE A 114 -5.55 10.43 -4.66
N ASN A 115 -6.52 10.01 -5.49
CA ASN A 115 -6.28 9.09 -6.60
C ASN A 115 -5.28 9.67 -7.61
N GLU A 116 -5.37 10.96 -7.91
CA GLU A 116 -4.39 11.63 -8.77
C GLU A 116 -2.96 11.57 -8.20
N VAL A 117 -2.79 11.85 -6.90
CA VAL A 117 -1.48 11.75 -6.24
C VAL A 117 -0.96 10.32 -6.30
N ILE A 118 -1.80 9.33 -5.97
CA ILE A 118 -1.42 7.91 -6.01
C ILE A 118 -1.02 7.49 -7.43
N LEU A 119 -1.89 7.73 -8.42
CA LEU A 119 -1.72 7.25 -9.79
C LEU A 119 -0.61 7.97 -10.55
N LYS A 120 -0.57 9.31 -10.48
CA LYS A 120 0.31 10.12 -11.34
C LYS A 120 1.65 10.44 -10.71
N ARG A 121 1.75 10.42 -9.38
CA ARG A 121 2.98 10.84 -8.68
C ARG A 121 3.64 9.69 -7.93
N LEU A 122 2.87 8.87 -7.21
CA LEU A 122 3.43 7.81 -6.35
C LEU A 122 3.76 6.54 -7.15
N PHE A 123 2.78 6.01 -7.86
CA PHE A 123 2.89 4.72 -8.56
C PHE A 123 3.99 4.64 -9.62
N PRO A 124 4.31 5.69 -10.41
CA PRO A 124 5.41 5.61 -11.37
C PRO A 124 6.77 5.29 -10.74
N HIS A 125 6.93 5.51 -9.43
CA HIS A 125 8.16 5.29 -8.68
C HIS A 125 8.03 4.17 -7.62
N TYR A 126 6.92 3.42 -7.66
CA TYR A 126 6.64 2.43 -6.62
C TYR A 126 7.63 1.26 -6.64
N GLY A 127 8.07 0.86 -7.84
CA GLY A 127 9.08 -0.19 -7.99
C GLY A 127 10.36 0.15 -7.21
N SER A 128 10.86 1.38 -7.32
CA SER A 128 12.04 1.80 -6.54
C SER A 128 11.80 1.80 -5.03
N ILE A 129 10.58 2.09 -4.55
CA ILE A 129 10.27 2.03 -3.12
C ILE A 129 10.31 0.59 -2.61
N LEU A 130 9.82 -0.36 -3.40
CA LEU A 130 9.76 -1.78 -3.04
C LEU A 130 11.11 -2.49 -3.13
N SER A 131 11.95 -2.09 -4.10
CA SER A 131 13.29 -2.64 -4.30
C SER A 131 14.38 -1.97 -3.46
N ASP A 132 14.06 -0.93 -2.69
CA ASP A 132 15.01 -0.25 -1.81
C ASP A 132 15.47 -1.17 -0.67
N ASP A 133 16.55 -0.81 0.00
CA ASP A 133 17.05 -1.49 1.18
C ASP A 133 16.44 -0.90 2.47
N GLY A 134 16.61 -1.61 3.60
CA GLY A 134 16.10 -1.13 4.88
C GLY A 134 14.56 -1.10 4.97
N TYR A 135 14.01 0.00 5.51
CA TYR A 135 12.62 0.10 5.94
C TYR A 135 11.64 0.63 4.90
N LEU A 136 12.12 1.21 3.78
CA LEU A 136 11.24 1.79 2.75
C LEU A 136 10.22 0.76 2.20
N PRO A 137 10.62 -0.48 1.85
CA PRO A 137 9.69 -1.46 1.32
C PRO A 137 8.60 -1.87 2.31
N GLN A 138 8.90 -1.87 3.61
CA GLN A 138 7.90 -2.20 4.64
C GLN A 138 6.77 -1.15 4.69
N PHE A 139 7.13 0.13 4.61
CA PHE A 139 6.12 1.20 4.53
C PHE A 139 5.43 1.23 3.17
N GLY A 140 6.15 0.92 2.09
CA GLY A 140 5.57 0.70 0.76
C GLY A 140 4.47 -0.36 0.80
N LEU A 141 4.78 -1.58 1.24
CA LEU A 141 3.79 -2.66 1.33
C LEU A 141 2.60 -2.29 2.23
N LYS A 142 2.83 -1.62 3.37
CA LYS A 142 1.74 -1.14 4.23
C LYS A 142 0.81 -0.16 3.50
N LEU A 143 1.37 0.79 2.75
CA LEU A 143 0.59 1.76 1.98
C LEU A 143 -0.15 1.08 0.83
N LEU A 144 0.51 0.20 0.08
CA LEU A 144 -0.10 -0.52 -1.04
C LEU A 144 -1.25 -1.41 -0.58
N CYS A 145 -1.08 -2.11 0.54
CA CYS A 145 -2.11 -2.90 1.20
C CYS A 145 -3.37 -2.05 1.46
N ALA A 146 -3.22 -0.88 2.08
CA ALA A 146 -4.37 -0.01 2.35
C ALA A 146 -5.05 0.49 1.07
N ILE A 147 -4.28 0.79 0.01
CA ILE A 147 -4.83 1.25 -1.28
C ILE A 147 -5.67 0.13 -1.92
N VAL A 148 -5.13 -1.09 -1.97
CA VAL A 148 -5.80 -2.25 -2.57
C VAL A 148 -7.04 -2.67 -1.77
N GLU A 149 -6.94 -2.76 -0.44
CA GLU A 149 -8.05 -3.11 0.45
C GLU A 149 -9.22 -2.11 0.33
N THR A 150 -8.95 -0.84 0.00
CA THR A 150 -9.99 0.18 -0.09
C THR A 150 -10.60 0.30 -1.48
N ASN A 151 -9.83 0.06 -2.54
CA ASN A 151 -10.30 0.20 -3.91
C ASN A 151 -9.59 -0.79 -4.85
N SER A 152 -10.30 -1.86 -5.19
CA SER A 152 -9.81 -2.94 -6.06
C SER A 152 -9.48 -2.49 -7.48
N ALA A 153 -10.03 -1.36 -7.97
CA ALA A 153 -9.70 -0.82 -9.30
C ALA A 153 -8.21 -0.43 -9.44
N PHE A 154 -7.49 -0.25 -8.31
CA PHE A 154 -6.05 -0.06 -8.36
C PHE A 154 -5.30 -1.31 -8.82
N VAL A 155 -5.85 -2.52 -8.66
CA VAL A 155 -5.19 -3.77 -9.09
C VAL A 155 -4.95 -3.76 -10.61
N THR A 156 -5.88 -3.23 -11.41
CA THR A 156 -5.67 -3.03 -12.86
C THR A 156 -4.42 -2.19 -13.15
N ILE A 157 -4.17 -1.17 -12.31
CA ILE A 157 -3.01 -0.29 -12.44
C ILE A 157 -1.74 -1.02 -11.99
N LEU A 158 -1.79 -1.78 -10.90
CA LEU A 158 -0.66 -2.60 -10.45
C LEU A 158 -0.23 -3.61 -11.52
N LYS A 159 -1.19 -4.26 -12.21
CA LYS A 159 -0.93 -5.15 -13.34
C LYS A 159 -0.19 -4.42 -14.46
N LYS A 160 -0.69 -3.24 -14.87
CA LYS A 160 -0.06 -2.41 -15.93
C LYS A 160 1.36 -1.98 -15.59
N LEU A 161 1.64 -1.73 -14.31
CA LEU A 161 2.95 -1.32 -13.82
C LEU A 161 3.86 -2.50 -13.45
N LYS A 162 3.43 -3.75 -13.70
CA LYS A 162 4.15 -4.97 -13.31
C LYS A 162 4.44 -5.08 -11.81
N LEU A 163 3.66 -4.37 -10.99
CA LEU A 163 3.77 -4.46 -9.53
C LEU A 163 3.17 -5.76 -9.02
N VAL A 164 2.20 -6.34 -9.73
CA VAL A 164 1.67 -7.69 -9.44
C VAL A 164 2.79 -8.73 -9.53
N ASP A 165 3.65 -8.66 -10.55
CA ASP A 165 4.79 -9.58 -10.70
C ASP A 165 5.69 -9.54 -9.46
N ILE A 166 5.99 -8.34 -8.96
CA ILE A 166 6.79 -8.13 -7.75
C ILE A 166 6.08 -8.71 -6.52
N MET A 167 4.76 -8.51 -6.38
CA MET A 167 4.02 -9.08 -5.25
C MET A 167 4.06 -10.61 -5.26
N MET A 168 3.92 -11.22 -6.44
CA MET A 168 3.97 -12.67 -6.60
C MET A 168 5.37 -13.24 -6.37
N GLU A 169 6.42 -12.51 -6.76
CA GLU A 169 7.80 -12.84 -6.41
C GLU A 169 8.03 -12.84 -4.90
N TYR A 170 7.53 -11.80 -4.20
CA TYR A 170 7.69 -11.65 -2.76
C TYR A 170 6.85 -12.64 -1.96
N PHE A 171 5.82 -13.24 -2.56
CA PHE A 171 4.91 -14.17 -1.91
C PHE A 171 5.54 -15.57 -1.79
N SER A 172 6.49 -15.65 -0.87
CA SER A 172 7.22 -16.85 -0.47
C SER A 172 7.75 -16.63 0.95
N GLU A 173 7.66 -17.63 1.83
CA GLU A 173 7.99 -17.46 3.26
C GLU A 173 9.46 -17.09 3.53
N ASP A 174 10.35 -17.54 2.66
CA ASP A 174 11.79 -17.28 2.69
C ASP A 174 12.15 -15.89 2.15
N HIS A 175 11.20 -15.19 1.54
CA HIS A 175 11.45 -13.88 0.97
C HIS A 175 11.50 -12.80 2.06
N PRO A 176 12.53 -11.93 2.11
CA PRO A 176 12.69 -10.93 3.17
C PRO A 176 11.59 -9.85 3.20
N ARG A 177 10.78 -9.77 2.14
CA ARG A 177 9.63 -8.85 2.04
C ARG A 177 8.30 -9.52 2.37
N PHE A 178 8.29 -10.82 2.67
CA PHE A 178 7.10 -11.53 3.08
C PHE A 178 6.62 -11.04 4.45
N ASN A 179 5.37 -10.59 4.52
CA ASN A 179 4.73 -10.13 5.75
C ASN A 179 3.20 -10.09 5.55
N GLY A 180 2.45 -9.82 6.63
CA GLY A 180 0.99 -9.78 6.57
C GLY A 180 0.39 -8.75 5.60
N HIS A 181 1.08 -7.63 5.30
CA HIS A 181 0.61 -6.68 4.29
C HIS A 181 0.67 -7.28 2.89
N LEU A 182 1.72 -8.05 2.59
CA LEU A 182 1.83 -8.74 1.32
C LEU A 182 0.71 -9.77 1.13
N ILE A 183 0.41 -10.56 2.16
CA ILE A 183 -0.68 -11.56 2.13
C ILE A 183 -2.01 -10.87 1.79
N LYS A 184 -2.31 -9.75 2.45
CA LYS A 184 -3.51 -8.94 2.19
C LYS A 184 -3.54 -8.35 0.78
N ILE A 185 -2.38 -7.91 0.25
CA ILE A 185 -2.30 -7.44 -1.14
C ILE A 185 -2.62 -8.58 -2.11
N VAL A 186 -2.06 -9.77 -1.90
CA VAL A 186 -2.34 -10.95 -2.73
C VAL A 186 -3.82 -11.33 -2.65
N CYS A 187 -4.42 -11.29 -1.46
CA CYS A 187 -5.87 -11.47 -1.29
C CYS A 187 -6.66 -10.48 -2.13
N GLY A 188 -6.37 -9.18 -2.02
CA GLY A 188 -7.05 -8.16 -2.82
C GLY A 188 -6.82 -8.29 -4.34
N ILE A 189 -5.67 -8.82 -4.76
CA ILE A 189 -5.43 -9.15 -6.18
C ILE A 189 -6.39 -10.25 -6.64
N VAL A 190 -6.54 -11.33 -5.88
CA VAL A 190 -7.47 -12.42 -6.21
C VAL A 190 -8.92 -11.94 -6.17
N GLU A 191 -9.32 -11.27 -5.09
CA GLU A 191 -10.67 -10.74 -4.87
C GLU A 191 -11.11 -9.77 -5.98
N SER A 192 -10.17 -8.98 -6.52
CA SER A 192 -10.47 -8.01 -7.59
C SER A 192 -10.93 -8.65 -8.90
N LYS A 193 -10.58 -9.93 -9.14
CA LYS A 193 -10.83 -10.66 -10.41
C LYS A 193 -10.25 -9.95 -11.66
N GLU A 194 -9.27 -9.05 -11.47
CA GLU A 194 -8.54 -8.39 -12.56
C GLU A 194 -7.51 -9.31 -13.24
N LEU A 195 -7.11 -10.37 -12.55
CA LEU A 195 -6.31 -11.47 -13.09
C LEU A 195 -7.23 -12.64 -13.42
N LYS A 196 -7.06 -13.24 -14.60
CA LYS A 196 -7.77 -14.48 -14.93
C LYS A 196 -7.16 -15.66 -14.18
N LEU A 197 -7.88 -16.77 -14.10
CA LEU A 197 -7.33 -18.00 -13.49
C LEU A 197 -6.05 -18.48 -14.18
N GLU A 198 -5.92 -18.27 -15.50
CA GLU A 198 -4.69 -18.59 -16.24
C GLU A 198 -3.51 -17.74 -15.75
N ASP A 199 -3.72 -16.43 -15.56
CA ASP A 199 -2.69 -15.52 -15.01
C ASP A 199 -2.24 -16.04 -13.63
N LEU A 200 -3.18 -16.44 -12.76
CA LEU A 200 -2.88 -16.97 -11.43
C LEU A 200 -2.11 -18.30 -11.47
N GLN A 201 -2.38 -19.15 -12.46
CA GLN A 201 -1.62 -20.37 -12.70
C GLN A 201 -0.20 -20.06 -13.17
N GLU A 202 -0.02 -19.09 -14.08
CA GLU A 202 1.31 -18.67 -14.55
C GLU A 202 2.19 -18.14 -13.39
N TYR A 203 1.58 -17.42 -12.44
CA TYR A 203 2.28 -17.01 -11.20
C TYR A 203 2.55 -18.16 -10.22
N ASN A 204 2.04 -19.36 -10.48
CA ASN A 204 2.07 -20.52 -9.58
C ASN A 204 1.46 -20.20 -8.20
N LEU A 205 0.41 -19.36 -8.16
CA LEU A 205 -0.13 -18.83 -6.91
C LEU A 205 -0.58 -19.95 -5.96
N VAL A 206 -1.26 -20.98 -6.48
CA VAL A 206 -1.75 -22.10 -5.66
C VAL A 206 -0.59 -22.82 -4.96
N SER A 207 0.46 -23.20 -5.70
CA SER A 207 1.61 -23.89 -5.12
C SER A 207 2.35 -23.01 -4.09
N ARG A 208 2.47 -21.70 -4.35
CA ARG A 208 3.05 -20.75 -3.39
C ARG A 208 2.20 -20.63 -2.13
N LEU A 209 0.89 -20.49 -2.28
CA LEU A 209 -0.07 -20.39 -1.19
C LEU A 209 -0.01 -21.63 -0.30
N ASN A 210 0.03 -22.82 -0.90
CA ASN A 210 0.10 -24.08 -0.15
C ASN A 210 1.39 -24.17 0.66
N LYS A 211 2.54 -23.84 0.05
CA LYS A 211 3.83 -23.80 0.77
C LYS A 211 3.82 -22.82 1.95
N VAL A 212 3.27 -21.62 1.73
CA VAL A 212 3.14 -20.58 2.76
C VAL A 212 2.15 -21.02 3.85
N LEU A 213 1.08 -21.73 3.50
CA LEU A 213 0.13 -22.23 4.47
C LEU A 213 0.76 -23.33 5.34
N SER A 214 1.47 -24.28 4.72
CA SER A 214 2.20 -25.33 5.42
C SER A 214 3.22 -24.76 6.41
N GLY A 215 4.07 -23.83 5.98
CA GLY A 215 5.09 -23.27 6.87
C GLY A 215 4.50 -22.39 7.98
N VAL A 216 3.40 -21.69 7.74
CA VAL A 216 2.67 -20.96 8.81
C VAL A 216 2.07 -21.92 9.84
N ILE A 217 1.52 -23.07 9.41
CA ILE A 217 1.01 -24.11 10.30
C ILE A 217 2.15 -24.74 11.11
N ASP A 218 3.24 -25.13 10.45
CA ASP A 218 4.40 -25.77 11.08
C ASP A 218 5.09 -24.85 12.10
N ASN A 219 5.13 -23.55 11.82
CA ASN A 219 5.74 -22.54 12.71
C ASN A 219 4.75 -21.94 13.73
N GLU A 220 3.54 -22.50 13.87
CA GLU A 220 2.46 -22.01 14.75
C GLU A 220 2.18 -20.49 14.63
N SER A 221 2.39 -19.93 13.44
CA SER A 221 2.34 -18.49 13.18
C SER A 221 0.90 -18.01 12.92
N GLN A 222 0.04 -18.14 13.93
CA GLN A 222 -1.40 -17.88 13.86
C GLN A 222 -1.78 -16.51 13.26
N ASN A 223 -0.90 -15.51 13.37
CA ASN A 223 -1.12 -14.16 12.85
C ASN A 223 -1.27 -14.08 11.32
N TYR A 224 -0.87 -15.11 10.59
CA TYR A 224 -0.99 -15.17 9.12
C TYR A 224 -2.05 -16.15 8.63
N LEU A 225 -2.62 -16.98 9.51
CA LEU A 225 -3.54 -18.03 9.11
C LEU A 225 -4.84 -17.47 8.53
N ASP A 226 -5.52 -16.57 9.24
CA ASP A 226 -6.80 -16.02 8.76
C ASP A 226 -6.66 -15.33 7.38
N PRO A 227 -5.68 -14.43 7.16
CA PRO A 227 -5.53 -13.79 5.84
C PRO A 227 -5.14 -14.77 4.71
N LEU A 228 -4.47 -15.87 5.01
CA LEU A 228 -4.18 -16.91 4.01
C LEU A 228 -5.43 -17.72 3.66
N LEU A 229 -6.27 -18.02 4.66
CA LEU A 229 -7.56 -18.67 4.45
C LEU A 229 -8.52 -17.80 3.65
N ASP A 230 -8.45 -16.47 3.81
CA ASP A 230 -9.19 -15.54 2.95
C ASP A 230 -8.79 -15.70 1.47
N ILE A 231 -7.50 -15.85 1.17
CA ILE A 231 -7.03 -16.13 -0.21
C ILE A 231 -7.59 -17.47 -0.72
N VAL A 232 -7.56 -18.52 0.11
CA VAL A 232 -8.11 -19.84 -0.25
C VAL A 232 -9.60 -19.73 -0.55
N TYR A 233 -10.35 -19.02 0.29
CA TYR A 233 -11.78 -18.79 0.14
C TYR A 233 -12.09 -18.06 -1.18
N GLU A 234 -11.40 -16.95 -1.46
CA GLU A 234 -11.58 -16.18 -2.68
C GLU A 234 -11.21 -16.98 -3.94
N LEU A 235 -10.12 -17.77 -3.89
CA LEU A 235 -9.76 -18.68 -4.98
C LEU A 235 -10.84 -19.73 -5.22
N LEU A 236 -11.36 -20.37 -4.18
CA LEU A 236 -12.44 -21.36 -4.30
C LEU A 236 -13.69 -20.75 -4.90
N HIS A 237 -14.05 -19.53 -4.48
CA HIS A 237 -15.19 -18.81 -5.03
C HIS A 237 -14.97 -18.52 -6.53
N TYR A 238 -13.79 -18.01 -6.90
CA TYR A 238 -13.47 -17.69 -8.28
C TYR A 238 -13.43 -18.93 -9.20
N ILE A 239 -12.86 -20.04 -8.71
CA ILE A 239 -12.87 -21.33 -9.39
C ILE A 239 -14.31 -21.80 -9.60
N ALA A 240 -15.16 -21.76 -8.57
CA ALA A 240 -16.53 -22.23 -8.65
C ALA A 240 -17.39 -21.42 -9.63
N GLU A 241 -17.14 -20.12 -9.77
CA GLU A 241 -17.75 -19.29 -10.81
C GLU A 241 -17.28 -19.68 -12.21
N THR A 242 -15.97 -19.85 -12.40
CA THR A 242 -15.37 -20.19 -13.70
C THR A 242 -15.78 -21.59 -14.17
N MET A 243 -16.00 -22.53 -13.23
CA MET A 243 -16.53 -23.87 -13.54
C MET A 243 -17.95 -23.88 -14.12
N ARG A 244 -18.68 -22.75 -14.08
CA ARG A 244 -20.00 -22.63 -14.72
C ARG A 244 -19.90 -22.29 -16.21
N GLU A 245 -18.71 -21.96 -16.69
CA GLU A 245 -18.42 -21.67 -18.09
C GLU A 245 -18.09 -22.95 -18.88
N PRO A 246 -18.10 -22.93 -20.23
CA PRO A 246 -17.94 -24.15 -21.04
C PRO A 246 -16.53 -24.74 -21.01
N ASP A 247 -15.51 -23.90 -20.81
CA ASP A 247 -14.11 -24.30 -20.73
C ASP A 247 -13.67 -24.23 -19.26
N THR A 248 -13.44 -25.40 -18.66
CA THR A 248 -13.21 -25.52 -17.21
C THR A 248 -11.88 -26.17 -16.86
N ASP A 249 -11.03 -26.47 -17.86
CA ASP A 249 -9.79 -27.23 -17.64
C ASP A 249 -8.85 -26.50 -16.67
N VAL A 250 -8.74 -25.18 -16.82
CA VAL A 250 -7.97 -24.29 -15.94
C VAL A 250 -8.58 -24.28 -14.53
N ALA A 251 -9.90 -24.15 -14.40
CA ALA A 251 -10.57 -24.14 -13.10
C ALA A 251 -10.43 -25.49 -12.37
N GLN A 252 -10.57 -26.62 -13.08
CA GLN A 252 -10.41 -27.96 -12.53
C GLN A 252 -8.98 -28.25 -12.08
N SER A 253 -7.98 -27.82 -12.86
CA SER A 253 -6.56 -27.99 -12.49
C SER A 253 -6.19 -27.13 -11.29
N THR A 254 -6.63 -25.87 -11.24
CA THR A 254 -6.44 -24.98 -10.08
C THR A 254 -7.10 -25.55 -8.82
N PHE A 255 -8.34 -26.05 -8.93
CA PHE A 255 -9.04 -26.70 -7.81
C PHE A 255 -8.27 -27.90 -7.26
N LYS A 256 -7.83 -28.80 -8.15
CA LYS A 256 -7.04 -29.98 -7.76
C LYS A 256 -5.76 -29.59 -7.06
N GLY A 257 -5.03 -28.58 -7.55
CA GLY A 257 -3.81 -28.10 -6.90
C GLY A 257 -4.08 -27.53 -5.50
N LEU A 258 -5.18 -26.79 -5.33
CA LEU A 258 -5.52 -26.17 -4.05
C LEU A 258 -5.94 -27.19 -3.00
N VAL A 259 -6.66 -28.24 -3.41
CA VAL A 259 -7.18 -29.27 -2.50
C VAL A 259 -6.15 -30.36 -2.22
N ASN A 260 -5.47 -30.87 -3.25
CA ASN A 260 -4.60 -32.04 -3.09
C ASN A 260 -3.33 -31.74 -2.29
N GLU A 261 -2.83 -30.51 -2.31
CA GLU A 261 -1.63 -30.13 -1.55
C GLU A 261 -1.93 -29.67 -0.12
N ASN A 262 -3.13 -29.14 0.16
CA ASN A 262 -3.49 -28.63 1.49
C ASN A 262 -4.22 -29.66 2.38
N PHE A 263 -5.01 -30.56 1.80
CA PHE A 263 -5.85 -31.50 2.58
C PHE A 263 -5.18 -32.84 2.89
N GLU A 264 -3.95 -33.08 2.43
CA GLU A 264 -3.12 -34.18 2.97
C GLU A 264 -2.48 -33.83 4.33
N MET A 265 -2.59 -32.57 4.78
CA MET A 265 -2.08 -32.10 6.08
C MET A 265 -3.10 -32.20 7.24
N CYS A 266 -4.28 -32.78 7.02
CA CYS A 266 -5.29 -33.03 8.05
C CYS A 266 -5.48 -34.53 8.32
#